data_AF-A0A3B5L8Q2-F1
#
_entry.id   AF-A0A3B5L8Q2-F1
#
_cell.length_a   1.000
_cell.length_b   1.000
_cell.length_c   1.000
_cell.angle_alpha   90.00
_cell.angle_beta   90.00
_cell.angle_gamma   90.00
#
_symmetry.space_group_name_H-M   'P 1'
#
loop_
_entity.id
_entity.type
_entity.pdbx_description
1 polymer ?
#
loop_
_entity_poly.entity_id
_entity_poly.type
_entity_poly.pdbx_seq_one_letter_code
_entity_poly.pdbx_strand_id
1 'polypeptide(L)'
;MFSSPLCAQVELTHLSACRDALWGLDIHGQVNIRTLSPSCPIGLHWTLLDLSQLGAQMVVSCQTVWVRCVNGELARRYGISDRNPAGDYWKKIPGNTNWFTVTPEEELWAVTPIGGLCRRLTKLLPHMPSAPPPAGAVLGGEDVEDEWELI
;
A
#
# COMPACT_ATOMS: atom_id res chain seq x y z
N MET A 1 34.05 -23.35 -13.02
CA MET A 1 32.62 -23.49 -12.69
C MET A 1 32.32 -22.52 -11.57
N PHE A 2 31.64 -21.40 -11.86
CA PHE A 2 31.19 -20.49 -10.81
C PHE A 2 29.81 -20.96 -10.38
N SER A 3 29.72 -21.54 -9.18
CA SER A 3 28.44 -21.71 -8.50
C SER A 3 27.92 -20.31 -8.21
N SER A 4 26.87 -19.90 -8.92
CA SER A 4 26.04 -18.79 -8.47
C SER A 4 25.43 -19.22 -7.14
N PRO A 5 25.50 -18.40 -6.07
CA PRO A 5 24.77 -18.71 -4.86
C PRO A 5 23.30 -18.79 -5.27
N LEU A 6 22.62 -19.84 -4.80
CA LEU A 6 21.18 -20.02 -4.94
C LEU A 6 20.51 -18.80 -4.30
N CYS A 7 20.33 -17.74 -5.08
CA CYS A 7 19.48 -16.62 -4.72
C CYS A 7 18.11 -17.26 -4.51
N ALA A 8 17.60 -17.25 -3.28
CA ALA A 8 16.33 -17.85 -2.94
C ALA A 8 15.30 -17.40 -3.98
N GLN A 9 14.83 -18.35 -4.79
CA GLN A 9 13.88 -18.05 -5.85
C GLN A 9 12.54 -17.78 -5.16
N VAL A 10 12.23 -16.49 -4.96
CA VAL A 10 10.94 -16.08 -4.42
C VAL A 10 9.89 -16.29 -5.51
N GLU A 11 9.00 -17.26 -5.31
CA GLU A 11 7.86 -17.48 -6.20
C GLU A 11 6.72 -16.54 -5.85
N LEU A 12 6.47 -15.57 -6.74
CA LEU A 12 5.46 -14.54 -6.54
C LEU A 12 4.14 -14.90 -7.24
N THR A 13 3.03 -14.78 -6.53
CA THR A 13 1.66 -14.96 -7.04
C THR A 13 1.06 -13.66 -7.56
N HIS A 14 1.46 -12.53 -6.99
CA HIS A 14 1.04 -11.19 -7.40
C HIS A 14 2.22 -10.23 -7.42
N LEU A 15 2.20 -9.30 -8.38
CA LEU A 15 3.20 -8.25 -8.53
C LEU A 15 2.51 -6.91 -8.75
N SER A 16 3.05 -5.88 -8.12
CA SER A 16 2.63 -4.50 -8.32
C SER A 16 3.85 -3.58 -8.29
N ALA A 17 3.77 -2.46 -9.02
CA ALA A 17 4.90 -1.59 -9.28
C ALA A 17 4.55 -0.13 -8.99
N CYS A 18 5.48 0.58 -8.36
CA CYS A 18 5.50 2.03 -8.27
C CYS A 18 6.82 2.59 -8.84
N ARG A 19 7.03 3.90 -8.71
CA ARG A 19 8.16 4.61 -9.31
C ARG A 19 9.53 4.06 -8.85
N ASP A 20 9.61 3.63 -7.60
CA ASP A 20 10.85 3.37 -6.87
C ASP A 20 10.86 1.99 -6.19
N ALA A 21 9.81 1.17 -6.37
CA ALA A 21 9.77 -0.17 -5.83
C ALA A 21 8.86 -1.11 -6.62
N LEU A 22 9.15 -2.40 -6.50
CA LEU A 22 8.25 -3.49 -6.82
C LEU A 22 7.83 -4.17 -5.53
N TRP A 23 6.55 -4.54 -5.48
CA TRP A 23 5.96 -5.25 -4.38
C TRP A 23 5.41 -6.58 -4.90
N GLY A 24 5.70 -7.66 -4.20
CA GLY A 24 5.25 -9.00 -4.54
C GLY A 24 4.57 -9.69 -3.36
N LEU A 25 3.52 -10.46 -3.63
CA LEU A 25 3.03 -11.48 -2.71
C LEU A 25 3.56 -12.83 -3.17
N ASP A 26 4.08 -13.63 -2.26
CA ASP A 26 4.47 -15.01 -2.57
C ASP A 26 3.34 -16.02 -2.35
N ILE A 27 3.62 -17.29 -2.65
CA ILE A 27 2.68 -18.42 -2.46
C ILE A 27 2.29 -18.66 -1.00
N HIS A 28 3.06 -18.12 -0.05
CA HIS A 28 2.81 -18.21 1.38
C HIS A 28 2.05 -16.99 1.92
N GLY A 29 1.68 -16.04 1.04
CA GLY A 29 1.00 -14.81 1.40
C GLY A 29 1.91 -13.77 2.06
N GLN A 30 3.23 -13.93 1.97
CA GLN A 30 4.17 -12.96 2.50
C GLN A 30 4.43 -11.82 1.51
N VAL A 31 4.61 -10.62 2.06
CA VAL A 31 4.87 -9.41 1.28
C VAL A 31 6.36 -9.23 1.10
N ASN A 32 6.81 -9.13 -0.14
CA ASN A 32 8.19 -8.90 -0.50
C ASN A 32 8.31 -7.55 -1.23
N ILE A 33 9.33 -6.76 -0.90
CA ILE A 33 9.63 -5.49 -1.57
C ILE A 33 10.99 -5.55 -2.27
N ARG A 34 11.09 -4.98 -3.46
CA ARG A 34 12.34 -4.78 -4.19
C ARG A 34 12.45 -3.32 -4.61
N THR A 35 13.35 -2.59 -3.95
CA THR A 35 13.62 -1.18 -4.24
C THR A 35 14.30 -1.03 -5.61
N LEU A 36 13.86 -0.03 -6.36
CA LEU A 36 14.39 0.39 -7.65
C LEU A 36 15.07 1.76 -7.50
N SER A 37 16.02 2.05 -8.38
CA SER A 37 16.59 3.39 -8.50
C SER A 37 16.91 3.71 -9.96
N PRO A 38 17.09 4.98 -10.34
CA PRO A 38 17.47 5.34 -11.71
C PRO A 38 18.79 4.66 -12.15
N SER A 39 19.73 4.46 -11.23
CA SER A 39 20.99 3.75 -11.48
C SER A 39 20.87 2.23 -11.42
N CYS A 40 19.78 1.69 -10.86
CA CYS A 40 19.49 0.27 -10.78
C CYS A 40 17.98 -0.01 -10.95
N PRO A 41 17.46 0.09 -12.19
CA PRO A 41 16.02 -0.01 -12.47
C PRO A 41 15.47 -1.43 -12.33
N ILE A 42 16.34 -2.43 -12.23
CA ILE A 42 15.99 -3.83 -11.96
C ILE A 42 15.91 -4.16 -10.47
N GLY A 43 16.41 -3.26 -9.61
CA GLY A 43 16.61 -3.51 -8.18
C GLY A 43 17.70 -4.54 -7.89
N LEU A 44 18.05 -4.70 -6.61
CA LEU A 44 19.13 -5.61 -6.19
C LEU A 44 18.61 -6.97 -5.73
N HIS A 45 17.62 -7.00 -4.82
CA HIS A 45 17.05 -8.22 -4.26
C HIS A 45 15.65 -7.97 -3.71
N TRP A 46 14.89 -9.06 -3.51
CA TRP A 46 13.64 -9.03 -2.76
C TRP A 46 13.95 -9.07 -1.26
N THR A 47 13.26 -8.22 -0.51
CA THR A 47 13.30 -8.18 0.96
C THR A 47 11.95 -8.59 1.48
N LEU A 48 11.92 -9.64 2.30
CA LEU A 48 10.72 -10.07 2.99
C LEU A 48 10.34 -9.01 4.04
N LEU A 49 9.12 -8.51 3.95
CA LEU A 49 8.49 -7.77 5.03
C LEU A 49 7.71 -8.76 5.88
N ASP A 50 7.95 -8.76 7.19
CA ASP A 50 7.20 -9.60 8.14
C ASP A 50 5.77 -9.08 8.31
N LEU A 51 4.98 -9.28 7.26
CA LEU A 51 3.60 -8.87 7.10
C LEU A 51 2.72 -10.09 6.81
N SER A 52 3.10 -11.24 7.38
CA SER A 52 2.54 -12.59 7.17
C SER A 52 1.04 -12.74 7.45
N GLN A 53 0.31 -11.66 7.70
CA GLN A 53 -1.09 -11.67 8.12
C GLN A 53 -2.08 -11.08 7.11
N LEU A 54 -1.65 -10.60 5.93
CA LEU A 54 -2.40 -9.51 5.28
C LEU A 54 -2.88 -9.68 3.84
N GLY A 55 -2.51 -10.71 3.07
CA GLY A 55 -2.79 -10.65 1.63
C GLY A 55 -3.10 -11.97 0.91
N ALA A 56 -4.27 -12.01 0.26
CA ALA A 56 -4.54 -12.85 -0.91
C ALA A 56 -4.31 -12.07 -2.23
N GLN A 57 -4.31 -10.73 -2.19
CA GLN A 57 -4.05 -9.85 -3.33
C GLN A 57 -3.42 -8.55 -2.82
N MET A 58 -2.55 -7.94 -3.61
CA MET A 58 -1.90 -6.66 -3.32
C MET A 58 -1.93 -5.75 -4.54
N VAL A 59 -2.18 -4.47 -4.30
CA VAL A 59 -2.16 -3.41 -5.32
C VAL A 59 -1.39 -2.23 -4.76
N VAL A 60 -0.52 -1.66 -5.58
CA VAL A 60 0.31 -0.51 -5.26
C VAL A 60 0.07 0.58 -6.29
N SER A 61 0.02 1.82 -5.84
CA SER A 61 -0.05 3.03 -6.65
C SER A 61 1.23 3.85 -6.51
N CYS A 62 1.23 5.08 -7.01
CA CYS A 62 2.34 6.01 -6.83
C CYS A 62 2.63 6.35 -5.36
N GLN A 63 1.62 6.32 -4.48
CA GLN A 63 1.76 6.79 -3.10
C GLN A 63 1.27 5.79 -2.04
N THR A 64 0.59 4.73 -2.44
CA THR A 64 -0.09 3.86 -1.48
C THR A 64 0.06 2.39 -1.82
N VAL A 65 0.13 1.58 -0.77
CA VAL A 65 0.15 0.12 -0.85
C VAL A 65 -1.12 -0.39 -0.20
N TRP A 66 -1.78 -1.33 -0.86
CA TRP A 66 -3.05 -1.88 -0.44
C TRP A 66 -3.02 -3.38 -0.56
N VAL A 67 -3.76 -4.03 0.33
CA VAL A 67 -3.91 -5.48 0.36
C VAL A 67 -5.37 -5.84 0.55
N ARG A 68 -5.74 -6.97 -0.04
CA ARG A 68 -6.98 -7.67 0.21
C ARG A 68 -6.65 -8.97 0.94
N CYS A 69 -7.22 -9.14 2.12
CA CYS A 69 -7.13 -10.36 2.91
C CYS A 69 -7.97 -11.49 2.29
N VAL A 70 -7.67 -12.74 2.64
CA VAL A 70 -8.43 -13.93 2.15
C VAL A 70 -9.93 -13.83 2.48
N ASN A 71 -10.28 -13.23 3.62
CA ASN A 71 -11.65 -12.96 4.05
C ASN A 71 -12.35 -11.82 3.26
N GLY A 72 -11.67 -11.21 2.28
CA GLY A 72 -12.18 -10.13 1.44
C GLY A 72 -12.03 -8.74 2.02
N GLU A 73 -11.47 -8.59 3.23
CA GLU A 73 -11.22 -7.28 3.84
C GLU A 73 -10.08 -6.55 3.14
N LEU A 74 -10.20 -5.22 3.04
CA LEU A 74 -9.15 -4.37 2.49
C LEU A 74 -8.38 -3.66 3.60
N ALA A 75 -7.07 -3.47 3.39
CA ALA A 75 -6.24 -2.63 4.24
C ALA A 75 -5.28 -1.79 3.40
N ARG A 76 -4.98 -0.58 3.87
CA ARG A 76 -4.00 0.35 3.29
C ARG A 76 -2.80 0.48 4.22
N ARG A 77 -1.58 0.50 3.65
CA ARG A 77 -0.36 0.83 4.36
C ARG A 77 -0.21 2.34 4.49
N TYR A 78 0.03 2.83 5.70
CA TYR A 78 0.27 4.23 6.03
C TYR A 78 1.72 4.44 6.47
N GLY A 79 2.21 5.68 6.38
CA GLY A 79 3.57 6.06 6.80
C GLY A 79 4.66 5.84 5.76
N ILE A 80 4.29 5.48 4.52
CA ILE A 80 5.26 5.31 3.43
C ILE A 80 5.86 6.67 3.06
N SER A 81 7.19 6.74 3.03
CA SER A 81 7.95 7.92 2.61
C SER A 81 9.32 7.50 2.08
N ASP A 82 10.05 8.43 1.45
CA ASP A 82 11.42 8.19 0.97
C ASP A 82 12.36 7.70 2.08
N ARG A 83 12.12 8.11 3.33
CA ARG A 83 12.90 7.70 4.51
C ARG A 83 12.37 6.43 5.17
N ASN A 84 11.11 6.07 4.92
CA ASN A 84 10.48 4.85 5.40
C ASN A 84 9.66 4.17 4.28
N PRO A 85 10.31 3.48 3.32
CA PRO A 85 9.60 2.80 2.23
C PRO A 85 8.69 1.67 2.69
N ALA A 86 8.96 1.08 3.87
CA ALA A 86 8.15 0.01 4.44
C ALA A 86 6.82 0.52 5.02
N GLY A 87 6.73 1.81 5.34
CA GLY A 87 5.60 2.40 6.06
C GLY A 87 5.52 1.96 7.52
N ASP A 88 4.57 2.52 8.26
CA ASP A 88 4.44 2.36 9.70
C ASP A 88 3.45 1.24 10.07
N TYR A 89 2.21 1.30 9.54
CA TYR A 89 1.14 0.39 9.93
C TYR A 89 0.07 0.20 8.84
N TRP A 90 -0.79 -0.80 9.03
CA TRP A 90 -1.94 -1.07 8.16
C TRP A 90 -3.23 -0.55 8.77
N LYS A 91 -4.07 0.12 7.98
CA LYS A 91 -5.41 0.55 8.39
C LYS A 91 -6.46 -0.21 7.58
N LYS A 92 -7.38 -0.85 8.30
CA LYS A 92 -8.53 -1.55 7.71
C LYS A 92 -9.48 -0.57 7.03
N ILE A 93 -10.03 -1.00 5.91
CA ILE A 93 -10.97 -0.25 5.09
C ILE A 93 -12.31 -0.96 5.20
N PRO A 94 -13.38 -0.27 5.62
CA PRO A 94 -14.71 -0.85 5.71
C PRO A 94 -15.17 -1.47 4.39
N GLY A 95 -15.78 -2.65 4.47
CA GLY A 95 -16.32 -3.39 3.34
C GLY A 95 -15.50 -4.63 2.97
N ASN A 96 -16.12 -5.51 2.19
CA ASN A 96 -15.50 -6.70 1.62
C ASN A 96 -15.52 -6.60 0.11
N THR A 97 -14.48 -7.12 -0.54
CA THR A 97 -14.33 -7.09 -1.99
C THR A 97 -13.86 -8.45 -2.51
N ASN A 98 -14.07 -8.73 -3.80
CA ASN A 98 -13.46 -9.86 -4.51
C ASN A 98 -12.17 -9.43 -5.21
N TRP A 99 -12.18 -8.23 -5.78
CA TRP A 99 -11.04 -7.60 -6.44
C TRP A 99 -11.04 -6.11 -6.18
N PHE A 100 -9.87 -5.50 -6.28
CA PHE A 100 -9.73 -4.06 -6.22
C PHE A 100 -8.54 -3.59 -7.05
N THR A 101 -8.50 -2.30 -7.37
CA THR A 101 -7.39 -1.60 -7.99
C THR A 101 -7.34 -0.15 -7.48
N VAL A 102 -6.19 0.50 -7.64
CA VAL A 102 -6.00 1.90 -7.27
C VAL A 102 -5.40 2.64 -8.47
N THR A 103 -5.99 3.78 -8.83
CA THR A 103 -5.51 4.60 -9.96
C THR A 103 -4.28 5.43 -9.55
N PRO A 104 -3.52 5.97 -10.52
CA PRO A 104 -2.45 6.93 -10.23
C PRO A 104 -2.91 8.17 -9.46
N GLU A 105 -4.18 8.54 -9.59
CA GLU A 105 -4.85 9.63 -8.87
C GLU A 105 -5.37 9.21 -7.48
N GLU A 106 -5.02 8.00 -7.02
CA GLU A 106 -5.37 7.45 -5.70
C GLU A 106 -6.88 7.19 -5.49
N GLU A 107 -7.58 6.89 -6.59
CA GLU A 107 -8.96 6.41 -6.54
C GLU A 107 -8.98 4.90 -6.33
N LEU A 108 -9.67 4.44 -5.29
CA LEU A 108 -9.90 3.02 -5.05
C LEU A 108 -11.13 2.56 -5.82
N TRP A 109 -10.95 1.54 -6.65
CA TRP A 109 -12.02 0.85 -7.36
C TRP A 109 -12.08 -0.60 -6.91
N ALA A 110 -13.27 -1.12 -6.62
CA ALA A 110 -13.42 -2.49 -6.17
C ALA A 110 -14.70 -3.15 -6.65
N VAL A 111 -14.64 -4.48 -6.76
CA VAL A 111 -15.78 -5.34 -7.07
C VAL A 111 -16.23 -5.99 -5.78
N THR A 112 -17.49 -5.76 -5.41
CA THR A 112 -18.10 -6.35 -4.21
C THR A 112 -18.35 -7.86 -4.39
N PRO A 113 -18.60 -8.61 -3.31
CA PRO A 113 -18.89 -10.05 -3.40
C PRO A 113 -20.08 -10.40 -4.30
N ILE A 114 -21.04 -9.48 -4.44
CA ILE A 114 -22.24 -9.63 -5.30
C ILE A 114 -22.03 -9.14 -6.74
N GLY A 115 -20.79 -8.77 -7.12
CA GLY A 115 -20.45 -8.32 -8.46
C GLY A 115 -20.72 -6.84 -8.76
N GLY A 116 -21.10 -6.05 -7.76
CA GLY A 116 -21.26 -4.60 -7.91
C GLY A 116 -19.91 -3.88 -7.97
N LEU A 117 -19.82 -2.79 -8.72
CA LEU A 117 -18.64 -1.93 -8.78
C LEU A 117 -18.79 -0.77 -7.78
N CYS A 118 -17.80 -0.56 -6.91
CA CYS A 118 -17.74 0.57 -6.01
C CYS A 118 -16.48 1.41 -6.21
N ARG A 119 -16.60 2.73 -6.05
CA ARG A 119 -15.50 3.70 -6.09
C ARG A 119 -15.42 4.43 -4.75
N ARG A 120 -14.22 4.60 -4.22
CA ARG A 120 -13.95 5.42 -3.03
C ARG A 120 -12.82 6.40 -3.30
N LEU A 121 -13.09 7.69 -3.15
CA LEU A 121 -12.07 8.73 -3.16
C LEU A 121 -11.28 8.60 -1.86
N THR A 122 -10.00 8.23 -1.93
CA THR A 122 -9.14 8.25 -0.75
C THR A 122 -8.47 9.60 -0.70
N LYS A 123 -9.02 10.51 0.10
CA LYS A 123 -8.41 11.83 0.36
C LYS A 123 -7.01 11.56 0.90
N LEU A 124 -5.98 11.83 0.09
CA LEU A 124 -4.61 11.87 0.58
C LEU A 124 -4.55 13.05 1.53
N LEU A 125 -4.37 12.80 2.82
CA LEU A 125 -3.99 13.88 3.71
C LEU A 125 -2.63 14.38 3.22
N PRO A 126 -2.51 15.67 2.83
CA PRO A 126 -1.23 16.19 2.39
C PRO A 126 -0.23 15.97 3.52
N HIS A 127 0.91 15.38 3.19
CA HIS A 127 2.04 15.31 4.09
C HIS A 127 2.39 16.75 4.46
N MET A 128 2.04 17.20 5.67
CA MET A 128 2.55 18.47 6.18
C MET A 128 4.07 18.34 6.16
N PRO A 129 4.81 19.22 5.45
CA PRO A 129 6.22 19.38 5.72
C PRO A 129 6.32 19.70 7.22
N SER A 130 7.16 18.99 7.95
CA SER A 130 7.36 19.24 9.37
C SER A 130 7.90 20.67 9.55
N ALA A 131 7.01 21.64 9.68
CA ALA A 131 7.37 22.98 10.11
C ALA A 131 7.86 22.85 11.56
N PRO A 132 9.01 23.44 11.91
CA PRO A 132 9.45 23.47 13.30
C PRO A 132 8.35 24.15 14.14
N PRO A 133 8.11 23.68 15.39
CA PRO A 133 7.00 24.17 16.18
C PRO A 133 7.14 25.70 16.38
N PRO A 134 6.11 26.49 16.06
CA PRO A 134 6.09 27.88 16.49
C PRO A 134 6.04 27.90 18.02
N ALA A 135 6.91 28.68 18.63
CA ALA A 135 6.92 28.90 20.05
C ALA A 135 5.62 29.61 20.47
N GLY A 136 4.68 28.85 21.03
CA GLY A 136 3.59 29.37 21.86
C GLY A 136 2.18 29.33 21.25
N ALA A 137 1.23 28.96 22.14
CA ALA A 137 -0.21 29.25 22.16
C ALA A 137 -1.22 28.15 21.72
N VAL A 138 -1.71 27.43 22.74
CA VAL A 138 -3.11 27.24 23.22
C VAL A 138 -4.27 26.87 22.24
N LEU A 139 -4.90 25.74 22.59
CA LEU A 139 -6.30 25.25 22.51
C LEU A 139 -7.36 25.98 21.65
N GLY A 140 -8.10 25.17 20.88
CA GLY A 140 -9.45 25.45 20.38
C GLY A 140 -9.88 24.37 19.39
N GLY A 141 -10.80 23.50 19.80
CA GLY A 141 -11.36 22.46 18.93
C GLY A 141 -12.53 22.97 18.11
N GLU A 142 -12.80 22.29 17.00
CA GLU A 142 -14.14 22.10 16.41
C GLU A 142 -14.04 20.98 15.35
N ASP A 143 -14.86 19.96 15.56
CA ASP A 143 -14.96 18.70 14.82
C ASP A 143 -16.08 18.84 13.79
N VAL A 144 -15.74 18.89 12.49
CA VAL A 144 -16.73 18.94 11.39
C VAL A 144 -16.16 18.25 10.14
N GLU A 145 -16.25 16.92 10.05
CA GLU A 145 -16.22 16.20 8.76
C GLU A 145 -17.04 14.91 8.89
N ASP A 146 -18.24 14.84 8.30
CA ASP A 146 -18.86 13.61 7.76
C ASP A 146 -20.22 13.93 7.11
N GLU A 147 -20.18 14.60 5.94
CA GLU A 147 -21.35 14.77 5.07
C GLU A 147 -21.16 13.90 3.82
N TRP A 148 -22.02 12.88 3.67
CA TRP A 148 -21.98 11.91 2.58
C TRP A 148 -22.77 12.41 1.37
N GLU A 149 -22.20 12.34 0.16
CA GLU A 149 -22.96 12.45 -1.10
C GLU A 149 -22.93 11.12 -1.86
N LEU A 150 -24.12 10.64 -2.24
CA LEU A 150 -24.35 9.50 -3.13
C LEU A 150 -24.59 10.03 -4.55
N ILE A 151 -23.91 9.45 -5.54
CA ILE A 151 -24.24 9.64 -6.96
C ILE A 151 -24.91 8.40 -7.54
#